data_AF-A0A4U2E1C2-F1
#
_entry.id   AF-A0A4U2E1C2-F1
#
_cell.length_a   1.000
_cell.length_b   1.000
_cell.length_c   1.000
_cell.angle_alpha   90.00
_cell.angle_beta   90.00
_cell.angle_gamma   90.00
#
_symmetry.space_group_name_H-M   'P 1'
#
loop_
_entity.id
_entity.type
_entity.pdbx_description
1 polymer ?
#
loop_
_entity_poly.entity_id
_entity_poly.type
_entity_poly.pdbx_seq_one_letter_code
_entity_poly.pdbx_strand_id
1 'polypeptide(L)' 'DAKTHQVIWIGLGRSRKDIRPFFELLGKHGNNIEAVAMDMNTAFDLEVQAHCPNAKIVYDLFHVVAKFGREV' A
#
# COMPACT_ATOMS: atom_id res chain seq x y z
N ASP A 1 -7.78 -10.64 2.85
CA ASP A 1 -9.21 -10.35 2.92
C ASP A 1 -9.50 -9.72 4.28
N ALA A 2 -10.27 -8.63 4.30
CA ALA A 2 -10.52 -7.90 5.53
C ALA A 2 -11.41 -8.67 6.53
N LYS A 3 -12.13 -9.71 6.10
CA LYS A 3 -13.01 -10.52 6.97
C LYS A 3 -12.36 -11.83 7.39
N THR A 4 -11.69 -12.52 6.47
CA THR A 4 -11.09 -13.84 6.70
C THR A 4 -9.60 -13.78 7.04
N HIS A 5 -9.00 -12.59 6.94
CA HIS A 5 -7.57 -12.35 7.12
C HIS A 5 -6.69 -13.17 6.16
N GLN A 6 -7.28 -13.71 5.09
CA GLN A 6 -6.55 -14.47 4.09
C GLN A 6 -5.56 -13.59 3.34
N VAL A 7 -4.35 -14.09 3.12
CA VAL A 7 -3.37 -13.40 2.28
C VAL A 7 -3.85 -13.41 0.83
N ILE A 8 -3.96 -12.23 0.23
CA ILE A 8 -4.44 -12.07 -1.16
C ILE A 8 -3.30 -12.04 -2.18
N TRP A 9 -2.10 -11.67 -1.76
CA TRP A 9 -0.93 -11.56 -2.62
C TRP A 9 0.36 -11.61 -1.79
N ILE A 10 1.41 -12.22 -2.34
CA ILE A 10 2.74 -12.30 -1.75
C ILE A 10 3.77 -11.94 -2.83
N GLY A 11 4.70 -11.06 -2.49
CA GLY A 11 5.86 -10.73 -3.30
C GLY A 11 7.14 -10.78 -2.48
N LEU A 12 8.27 -11.01 -3.15
CA LEU A 12 9.59 -11.01 -2.53
C LEU A 12 10.20 -9.61 -2.62
N GLY A 13 10.42 -8.97 -1.48
CA GLY A 13 11.03 -7.64 -1.39
C GLY A 13 10.03 -6.52 -1.14
N ARG A 14 10.54 -5.30 -1.08
CA ARG A 14 9.76 -4.07 -0.77
C ARG A 14 10.10 -2.90 -1.68
N SER A 15 10.91 -3.13 -2.70
CA SER A 15 11.27 -2.07 -3.65
C SER A 15 10.14 -1.84 -4.64
N ARG A 16 10.17 -0.70 -5.33
CA ARG A 16 9.15 -0.32 -6.31
C ARG A 16 8.93 -1.39 -7.39
N LYS A 17 10.02 -2.01 -7.87
CA LYS A 17 9.96 -3.10 -8.86
C LYS A 17 9.33 -4.39 -8.32
N ASP A 18 9.47 -4.65 -7.02
CA ASP A 18 9.00 -5.90 -6.41
C ASP A 18 7.49 -5.86 -6.16
N ILE A 19 6.94 -4.67 -5.92
CA ILE A 19 5.52 -4.47 -5.60
C ILE A 19 4.68 -4.11 -6.84
N ARG A 20 5.30 -3.57 -7.90
CA ARG A 20 4.63 -3.22 -9.16
C ARG A 20 3.78 -4.35 -9.75
N PRO A 21 4.22 -5.63 -9.76
CA PRO A 21 3.42 -6.72 -10.32
C PRO A 21 2.03 -6.84 -9.68
N PHE A 22 1.88 -6.49 -8.39
CA PHE A 22 0.58 -6.46 -7.74
C PHE A 22 -0.36 -5.42 -8.39
N PHE A 23 0.14 -4.21 -8.63
CA PHE A 23 -0.63 -3.12 -9.25
C PHE A 23 -0.90 -3.37 -10.74
N GLU A 24 0.02 -4.04 -11.44
CA GLU A 24 -0.20 -4.50 -12.81
C GLU A 24 -1.31 -5.56 -12.90
N LEU A 25 -1.34 -6.51 -11.95
CA LEU A 25 -2.41 -7.51 -11.85
C LEU A 25 -3.77 -6.87 -11.54
N LEU A 26 -3.78 -5.81 -10.73
CA LEU A 26 -4.98 -5.04 -10.43
C LEU A 26 -5.51 -4.31 -11.69
N GLY A 27 -4.59 -3.82 -12.53
CA GLY A 27 -4.90 -3.17 -13.80
C GLY A 27 -5.92 -2.04 -13.65
N LYS A 28 -6.94 -2.03 -14.52
CA LYS A 28 -7.99 -0.98 -14.52
C LYS A 28 -8.83 -0.94 -13.24
N HIS A 29 -8.81 -2.00 -12.43
CA HIS A 29 -9.57 -2.03 -11.18
C HIS A 29 -9.00 -1.08 -10.12
N GLY A 30 -7.73 -0.64 -10.27
CA GLY A 30 -7.14 0.38 -9.40
C GLY A 30 -7.89 1.71 -9.42
N ASN A 31 -8.57 2.04 -10.52
CA ASN A 31 -9.40 3.24 -10.63
C ASN A 31 -10.61 3.22 -9.68
N ASN A 32 -11.05 2.05 -9.24
CA ASN A 32 -12.18 1.89 -8.33
C ASN A 32 -11.75 1.97 -6.86
N ILE A 33 -10.46 2.12 -6.58
CA ILE A 33 -9.95 2.22 -5.22
C ILE A 33 -10.04 3.69 -4.78
N GLU A 34 -10.84 3.94 -3.74
CA GLU A 34 -11.05 5.28 -3.18
C GLU A 34 -10.13 5.58 -1.99
N ALA A 35 -9.64 4.55 -1.31
CA ALA A 35 -8.74 4.70 -0.17
C ALA A 35 -7.78 3.52 -0.06
N VAL A 36 -6.54 3.81 0.31
CA VAL A 36 -5.52 2.80 0.62
C VAL A 36 -4.96 3.09 2.01
N ALA A 37 -5.17 2.16 2.94
CA ALA A 37 -4.52 2.19 4.24
C ALA A 37 -3.17 1.47 4.14
N MET A 38 -2.07 2.17 4.42
CA MET A 38 -0.72 1.62 4.29
C MET A 38 0.27 2.20 5.31
N ASP A 39 1.46 1.60 5.36
CA ASP A 39 2.60 2.11 6.10
C ASP A 39 3.24 3.32 5.37
N MET A 40 4.29 3.91 5.94
CA MET A 40 5.01 5.04 5.33
C MET A 40 6.06 4.60 4.29
N ASN A 41 5.87 3.47 3.60
CA ASN A 41 6.80 3.03 2.57
C ASN A 41 6.65 3.84 1.28
N THR A 42 7.67 4.65 0.96
CA THR A 42 7.72 5.50 -0.24
C THR A 42 7.55 4.74 -1.54
N ALA A 43 8.00 3.47 -1.63
CA ALA A 43 7.83 2.67 -2.84
C ALA A 43 6.35 2.38 -3.11
N PHE A 44 5.59 2.04 -2.06
CA PHE A 44 4.15 1.80 -2.17
C PHE A 44 3.39 3.07 -2.52
N ASP A 45 3.75 4.19 -1.90
CA ASP A 45 3.12 5.49 -2.14
C ASP A 45 3.15 5.87 -3.63
N LEU A 46 4.32 5.77 -4.26
CA LEU A 46 4.50 6.06 -5.68
C LEU A 46 3.70 5.13 -6.61
N GLU A 47 3.53 3.86 -6.25
CA GLU A 47 2.75 2.91 -7.06
C GLU A 47 1.24 3.09 -6.85
N VAL A 48 0.80 3.40 -5.64
CA VAL A 48 -0.60 3.76 -5.37
C VAL A 48 -0.99 5.01 -6.14
N GLN A 49 -0.15 6.06 -6.13
CA GLN A 49 -0.40 7.26 -6.91
C GLN A 49 -0.43 7.00 -8.42
N ALA A 50 0.38 6.07 -8.93
CA ALA A 50 0.44 5.75 -10.35
C ALA A 50 -0.74 4.88 -10.83
N HIS A 51 -1.18 3.91 -10.01
CA HIS A 51 -2.16 2.89 -10.42
C HIS A 51 -3.56 3.09 -9.82
N CYS A 52 -3.69 3.89 -8.76
CA CYS A 52 -4.93 4.16 -8.06
C CYS A 52 -5.15 5.69 -7.95
N PRO A 53 -5.41 6.40 -9.07
CA PRO A 53 -5.43 7.86 -9.09
C PRO A 53 -6.52 8.49 -8.20
N ASN A 54 -7.57 7.74 -7.90
CA ASN A 54 -8.68 8.19 -7.05
C ASN A 54 -8.48 7.86 -5.57
N ALA A 55 -7.42 7.11 -5.23
CA ALA A 55 -7.21 6.62 -3.88
C ALA A 55 -6.63 7.70 -2.97
N LYS A 56 -7.27 7.89 -1.81
CA LYS A 56 -6.69 8.64 -0.69
C LYS A 56 -5.80 7.72 0.14
N ILE A 57 -4.56 8.13 0.35
CA ILE A 57 -3.62 7.39 1.18
C ILE A 57 -3.89 7.74 2.64
N VAL A 58 -4.17 6.71 3.44
CA VAL A 58 -4.38 6.81 4.89
C VAL A 58 -3.22 6.08 5.55
N TYR A 59 -2.35 6.82 6.22
CA TYR A 59 -1.28 6.21 7.01
C TYR A 59 -1.86 5.66 8.31
N ASP A 60 -1.52 4.41 8.63
CA ASP A 60 -1.93 3.80 9.88
C ASP A 60 -1.25 4.49 11.08
N LEU A 61 -2.07 4.94 12.04
CA LEU A 61 -1.63 5.58 13.28
C LEU A 61 -0.62 4.73 14.05
N PHE A 62 -0.72 3.40 13.98
CA PHE A 62 0.21 2.49 14.66
C PHE A 62 1.64 2.67 14.16
N HIS A 63 1.83 2.83 12.85
CA HIS A 63 3.14 3.06 12.26
C HIS A 63 3.65 4.47 12.55
N VAL A 64 2.78 5.47 12.58
CA VAL A 64 3.13 6.85 12.94
C VAL A 64 3.67 6.93 14.37
N VAL A 65 2.95 6.32 15.33
CA VAL A 65 3.34 6.33 16.75
C VAL A 65 4.58 5.47 17.00
N ALA A 66 4.66 4.28 16.36
CA ALA A 66 5.82 3.40 16.50
C ALA A 66 7.10 3.97 15.85
N LYS A 67 6.97 4.87 14.88
CA LYS A 67 8.10 5.64 14.33
C LYS A 67 8.49 6.78 15.28
N PHE A 68 7.52 7.54 15.78
CA PHE A 68 7.78 8.62 16.73
C PHE A 68 8.49 8.13 18.00
N GLY A 69 8.04 7.02 18.61
CA GLY A 69 8.67 6.45 19.81
C GLY A 69 10.05 5.81 19.61
N ARG A 70 10.53 5.68 18.37
CA ARG A 70 11.90 5.19 18.06
C ARG A 70 12.88 6.29 17.68
N GLU A 71 12.36 7.46 17.30
CA GLU A 71 13.16 8.62 16.87
C GLU A 71 13.23 9.72 17.95
N VAL A 72 12.65 9.51 19.14
CA VAL A 72 12.86 10.32 20.36
C VAL A 72 13.73 9.62 21.40
#